data_AF-A0A158JCK5-F1
#
_entry.id   AF-A0A158JCK5-F1
#
_cell.length_a   1.000
_cell.length_b   1.000
_cell.length_c   1.000
_cell.angle_alpha   90.00
_cell.angle_beta   90.00
_cell.angle_gamma   90.00
#
_symmetry.space_group_name_H-M   'P 1'
#
loop_
_entity.id
_entity.type
_entity.pdbx_description
1 polymer ?
#
loop_
_entity_poly.entity_id
_entity_poly.type
_entity_poly.pdbx_seq_one_letter_code
_entity_poly.pdbx_strand_id
1 'polypeptide(L)'
;MNLLLTIGGGSGYYLTSGFLPTFLKVVNHAPNAVAGLILMISSVAVIVASTAAGHLSTLIGRKRCFIWLGVARLVCFPLLFIALARADSVVMIGACAVLLSALGSASYAPILIFLNERFPTAIRASGTGLSWNIGFAIGGMMPTLVSVVARTPADLPVVLAVCLAAVSVLYLIGAFVIPETRGSLADGN
;
A
#
# COMPACT_ATOMS: atom_id res chain seq x y z
N MET A 1 -0.53 17.33 -3.20
CA MET A 1 -0.12 16.87 -1.86
C MET A 1 -0.98 15.74 -1.33
N ASN A 2 -2.30 15.93 -1.12
CA ASN A 2 -3.23 14.83 -0.85
C ASN A 2 -3.12 13.72 -1.91
N LEU A 3 -2.97 14.13 -3.17
CA LEU A 3 -2.71 13.23 -4.31
C LEU A 3 -1.40 12.44 -4.20
N LEU A 4 -0.34 12.97 -3.58
CA LEU A 4 0.92 12.23 -3.44
C LEU A 4 0.76 11.04 -2.50
N LEU A 5 0.03 11.23 -1.39
CA LEU A 5 -0.31 10.13 -0.50
C LEU A 5 -1.26 9.13 -1.16
N THR A 6 -2.32 9.59 -1.84
CA THR A 6 -3.31 8.68 -2.43
C THR A 6 -2.72 7.90 -3.61
N ILE A 7 -1.90 8.53 -4.45
CA ILE A 7 -1.13 7.84 -5.51
C ILE A 7 -0.16 6.86 -4.84
N GLY A 8 0.65 7.32 -3.89
CA GLY A 8 1.65 6.48 -3.23
C GLY A 8 1.06 5.26 -2.51
N GLY A 9 -0.08 5.44 -1.84
CA GLY A 9 -0.83 4.38 -1.15
C GLY A 9 -1.55 3.44 -2.11
N GLY A 10 -2.25 3.98 -3.11
CA GLY A 10 -2.97 3.21 -4.13
C GLY A 10 -2.02 2.37 -4.98
N SER A 11 -0.94 2.96 -5.50
CA SER A 11 0.13 2.24 -6.20
C SER A 11 0.72 1.12 -5.34
N GLY A 12 0.96 1.40 -4.05
CA GLY A 12 1.48 0.39 -3.12
C GLY A 12 0.55 -0.82 -2.99
N TYR A 13 -0.75 -0.57 -2.80
CA TYR A 13 -1.76 -1.62 -2.72
C TYR A 13 -1.89 -2.45 -4.01
N TYR A 14 -1.91 -1.78 -5.17
CA TYR A 14 -2.03 -2.49 -6.45
C TYR A 14 -0.79 -3.33 -6.77
N LEU A 15 0.40 -2.86 -6.41
CA LEU A 15 1.65 -3.60 -6.64
C LEU A 15 1.90 -4.70 -5.59
N THR A 16 1.30 -4.61 -4.40
CA THR A 16 1.30 -5.72 -3.44
C THR A 16 0.08 -6.61 -3.67
N SER A 17 -1.05 -6.31 -3.06
CA SER A 17 -2.26 -7.15 -3.06
C SER A 17 -2.83 -7.39 -4.47
N GLY A 18 -2.77 -6.40 -5.36
CA GLY A 18 -3.28 -6.53 -6.73
C GLY A 18 -2.41 -7.41 -7.62
N PHE A 19 -1.09 -7.38 -7.44
CA PHE A 19 -0.13 -8.10 -8.27
C PHE A 19 0.25 -9.48 -7.69
N LEU A 20 -0.03 -9.70 -6.41
CA LEU A 20 0.30 -10.93 -5.69
C LEU A 20 -0.23 -12.20 -6.35
N PRO A 21 -1.49 -12.27 -6.86
CA PRO A 21 -1.98 -13.48 -7.53
C PRO A 21 -1.15 -13.82 -8.78
N THR A 22 -0.77 -12.81 -9.56
CA THR A 22 0.08 -12.98 -10.74
C THR A 22 1.46 -13.47 -10.35
N PHE A 23 2.06 -12.89 -9.30
CA PHE A 23 3.38 -13.29 -8.81
C PHE A 23 3.38 -14.74 -8.32
N LEU A 24 2.39 -15.13 -7.52
CA LEU A 24 2.25 -16.51 -7.01
C LEU A 24 2.14 -17.54 -8.14
N LYS A 25 1.47 -17.18 -9.23
CA LYS A 25 1.26 -18.06 -10.38
C LYS A 25 2.46 -18.11 -11.34
N VAL A 26 3.05 -16.95 -11.64
CA VAL A 26 4.06 -16.79 -12.70
C VAL A 26 5.48 -17.00 -12.19
N VAL A 27 5.78 -16.58 -10.95
CA VAL A 27 7.12 -16.69 -10.35
C VAL A 27 7.22 -17.93 -9.47
N ASN A 28 6.25 -18.13 -8.57
CA ASN A 28 6.31 -19.22 -7.59
C ASN A 28 5.65 -20.51 -8.07
N HIS A 29 5.02 -20.50 -9.25
CA HIS A 29 4.30 -21.64 -9.83
C HIS A 29 3.34 -22.35 -8.86
N ALA A 30 2.75 -21.59 -7.94
CA ALA A 30 1.90 -22.14 -6.89
C ALA A 30 0.60 -22.72 -7.49
N PRO A 31 0.15 -23.91 -7.07
CA PRO A 31 -1.14 -24.45 -7.47
C PRO A 31 -2.28 -23.48 -7.11
N ASN A 32 -3.30 -23.38 -7.98
CA ASN A 32 -4.42 -22.44 -7.80
C ASN A 32 -5.10 -22.56 -6.43
N ALA A 33 -5.27 -23.79 -5.92
CA ALA A 33 -5.86 -24.03 -4.60
C ALA A 33 -5.02 -23.42 -3.47
N VAL A 34 -3.69 -23.58 -3.54
CA VAL A 34 -2.75 -23.04 -2.54
C VAL A 34 -2.69 -21.52 -2.62
N ALA A 35 -2.58 -20.96 -3.83
CA ALA A 35 -2.60 -19.51 -4.04
C ALA A 35 -3.91 -18.89 -3.51
N GLY A 36 -5.06 -19.53 -3.77
CA GLY A 36 -6.36 -19.09 -3.24
C GLY A 36 -6.40 -19.05 -1.71
N LEU A 37 -5.89 -20.09 -1.03
CA LEU A 37 -5.79 -20.10 0.44
C LEU A 37 -4.87 -19.00 0.97
N ILE A 38 -3.72 -18.79 0.35
CA ILE A 38 -2.79 -17.72 0.74
C ILE A 38 -3.46 -16.34 0.61
N LEU A 39 -4.20 -16.10 -0.47
CA LEU A 39 -4.90 -14.84 -0.70
C LEU A 39 -6.07 -14.65 0.28
N MET A 40 -6.78 -15.72 0.65
CA MET A 40 -7.81 -15.67 1.70
C MET A 40 -7.20 -15.26 3.06
N ILE A 41 -6.10 -15.90 3.46
CA ILE A 41 -5.40 -15.56 4.72
C ILE A 41 -4.87 -14.11 4.65
N SER A 42 -4.31 -13.71 3.51
CA SER A 42 -3.85 -12.34 3.27
C SER A 42 -4.98 -11.33 3.42
N SER A 43 -6.20 -11.68 3.00
CA SER A 43 -7.37 -10.80 3.12
C SER A 43 -7.78 -10.59 4.58
N VAL A 44 -7.73 -11.63 5.41
CA VAL A 44 -7.95 -11.50 6.87
C VAL A 44 -6.87 -10.63 7.50
N ALA A 45 -5.61 -10.84 7.15
CA ALA A 45 -4.51 -10.02 7.64
C ALA A 45 -4.63 -8.56 7.23
N VAL A 46 -5.10 -8.29 6.01
CA VAL A 46 -5.39 -6.92 5.53
C VAL A 46 -6.42 -6.24 6.41
N ILE A 47 -7.50 -6.92 6.81
CA ILE A 47 -8.53 -6.35 7.71
C ILE A 47 -7.91 -5.96 9.05
N VAL A 48 -7.16 -6.87 9.66
CA VAL A 48 -6.50 -6.65 10.95
C VAL A 48 -5.49 -5.51 10.87
N ALA A 49 -4.60 -5.53 9.87
CA ALA A 49 -3.56 -4.53 9.67
C ALA A 49 -4.12 -3.14 9.36
N SER A 50 -5.16 -3.05 8.53
CA SER A 50 -5.82 -1.78 8.20
C SER A 50 -6.51 -1.18 9.41
N THR A 51 -7.20 -2.00 10.21
CA THR A 51 -7.88 -1.55 11.43
C THR A 51 -6.87 -1.09 12.48
N ALA A 52 -5.79 -1.86 12.68
CA ALA A 52 -4.71 -1.52 13.59
C ALA A 52 -3.99 -0.22 13.18
N ALA A 53 -3.67 -0.05 11.90
CA ALA A 53 -3.06 1.18 11.39
C ALA A 53 -4.01 2.39 11.50
N GLY A 54 -5.30 2.20 11.22
CA GLY A 54 -6.33 3.22 11.42
C GLY A 54 -6.39 3.68 12.88
N HIS A 55 -6.45 2.73 13.82
CA HIS A 55 -6.45 3.03 15.25
C HIS A 55 -5.13 3.64 15.72
N LEU A 56 -3.99 3.10 15.30
CA LEU A 56 -2.67 3.61 15.66
C LEU A 56 -2.49 5.06 15.20
N SER A 57 -2.89 5.38 13.97
CA SER A 57 -2.84 6.75 13.45
C SER A 57 -3.64 7.74 14.31
N THR A 58 -4.65 7.22 15.00
CA THR A 58 -5.55 7.95 15.90
C THR A 58 -4.93 8.21 17.26
N LEU A 59 -3.87 7.48 17.63
CA LEU A 59 -3.11 7.55 18.89
C LEU A 59 -1.76 8.27 18.77
N ILE A 60 -1.03 8.10 17.66
CA ILE A 60 0.31 8.70 17.45
C ILE A 60 0.29 9.96 16.58
N GLY A 61 -0.80 10.19 15.84
CA GLY A 61 -0.95 11.32 14.93
C GLY A 61 -0.76 10.90 13.48
N ARG A 62 -1.39 11.65 12.56
CA ARG A 62 -1.48 11.23 11.16
C ARG A 62 -0.14 11.35 10.47
N LYS A 63 0.58 12.46 10.70
CA LYS A 63 1.87 12.68 10.06
C LYS A 63 2.88 11.61 10.49
N ARG A 64 2.99 11.38 11.80
CA ARG A 64 3.89 10.36 12.35
C ARG A 64 3.53 8.97 11.82
N CYS A 65 2.24 8.63 11.78
CA CYS A 65 1.80 7.35 11.24
C CYS A 65 2.19 7.16 9.77
N PHE A 66 1.98 8.18 8.92
CA PHE A 66 2.40 8.11 7.52
C PHE A 66 3.92 8.00 7.37
N ILE A 67 4.71 8.69 8.19
CA ILE A 67 6.18 8.57 8.14
C ILE A 67 6.61 7.15 8.55
N TRP A 68 6.10 6.62 9.67
CA TRP A 68 6.44 5.27 10.13
C TRP A 68 6.04 4.19 9.12
N LEU A 69 4.82 4.25 8.59
CA LEU A 69 4.36 3.33 7.56
C LEU A 69 5.16 3.49 6.27
N GLY A 70 5.51 4.73 5.91
CA GLY A 70 6.34 5.11 4.77
C GLY A 70 7.76 4.55 4.84
N VAL A 71 8.40 4.60 6.00
CA VAL A 71 9.74 4.03 6.22
C VAL A 71 9.65 2.50 6.24
N ALA A 72 8.65 1.94 6.91
CA ALA A 72 8.43 0.50 6.95
C ALA A 72 8.23 -0.07 5.54
N ARG A 73 7.41 0.55 4.69
CA ARG A 73 7.23 0.11 3.30
C ARG A 73 8.50 0.23 2.45
N LEU A 74 9.29 1.29 2.65
CA LEU A 74 10.52 1.52 1.89
C LEU A 74 11.55 0.41 2.13
N VAL A 75 11.64 -0.08 3.36
CA VAL A 75 12.58 -1.15 3.75
C VAL A 75 11.99 -2.54 3.50
N CYS A 76 10.75 -2.78 3.93
CA CYS A 76 10.17 -4.11 3.91
C CYS A 76 9.76 -4.59 2.52
N PHE A 77 9.26 -3.73 1.63
CA PHE A 77 8.81 -4.16 0.30
C PHE A 77 9.93 -4.80 -0.55
N PRO A 78 11.11 -4.19 -0.73
CA PRO A 78 12.18 -4.83 -1.51
C PRO A 78 12.64 -6.15 -0.85
N LEU A 79 12.77 -6.18 0.48
CA LEU A 79 13.16 -7.38 1.21
C LEU A 79 12.14 -8.52 1.04
N LEU A 80 10.85 -8.21 1.16
CA LEU A 80 9.78 -9.19 1.04
C LEU A 80 9.65 -9.73 -0.40
N PHE A 81 9.85 -8.91 -1.43
CA PHE A 81 9.81 -9.39 -2.82
C PHE A 81 11.01 -10.27 -3.17
N ILE A 82 12.21 -9.93 -2.67
CA ILE A 82 13.39 -10.78 -2.83
C ILE A 82 13.21 -12.10 -2.06
N ALA A 83 12.68 -12.04 -0.83
CA ALA A 83 12.38 -13.23 -0.05
C ALA A 83 11.32 -14.11 -0.73
N LEU A 84 10.26 -13.50 -1.26
CA LEU A 84 9.18 -14.20 -1.97
C LEU A 84 9.68 -14.88 -3.24
N ALA A 85 10.60 -14.24 -3.98
CA ALA A 85 11.20 -14.82 -5.19
C ALA A 85 12.14 -16.00 -4.91
N ARG A 86 12.74 -16.05 -3.71
CA ARG A 86 13.64 -17.13 -3.26
C ARG A 86 12.93 -18.16 -2.38
N ALA A 87 11.60 -18.08 -2.26
CA ALA A 87 10.85 -18.93 -1.35
C ALA A 87 10.54 -20.28 -2.00
N ASP A 88 11.18 -21.34 -1.51
CA ASP A 88 10.93 -22.71 -1.98
C ASP A 88 9.77 -23.40 -1.24
N SER A 89 9.35 -22.88 -0.08
CA SER A 89 8.30 -23.46 0.74
C SER A 89 6.99 -22.67 0.68
N VAL A 90 5.86 -23.38 0.63
CA VAL A 90 4.51 -22.79 0.65
C VAL A 90 4.29 -21.90 1.88
N VAL A 91 4.87 -22.27 3.02
CA VAL A 91 4.77 -21.49 4.27
C VAL A 91 5.48 -20.15 4.15
N MET A 92 6.69 -20.12 3.58
CA MET A 92 7.46 -18.89 3.38
C MET A 92 6.81 -17.99 2.32
N ILE A 93 6.28 -18.58 1.25
CA ILE A 93 5.48 -17.88 0.25
C ILE A 93 4.26 -17.22 0.90
N GLY A 94 3.51 -17.99 1.69
CA GLY A 94 2.32 -17.50 2.39
C GLY A 94 2.64 -16.39 3.37
N ALA A 95 3.70 -16.53 4.17
CA ALA A 95 4.13 -15.51 5.12
C ALA A 95 4.51 -14.20 4.41
N CYS A 96 5.30 -14.26 3.34
CA CYS A 96 5.69 -13.07 2.58
C CYS A 96 4.48 -12.40 1.91
N ALA A 97 3.59 -13.19 1.32
CA ALA A 97 2.34 -12.73 0.70
C ALA A 97 1.42 -12.00 1.69
N VAL A 98 1.25 -12.58 2.88
CA VAL A 98 0.47 -12.00 3.97
C VAL A 98 1.09 -10.69 4.44
N LEU A 99 2.40 -10.65 4.67
CA LEU A 99 3.11 -9.45 5.11
C LEU A 99 3.07 -8.33 4.08
N LEU A 100 3.25 -8.64 2.79
CA LEU A 100 3.14 -7.69 1.69
C LEU A 100 1.73 -7.06 1.63
N SER A 101 0.70 -7.89 1.71
CA SER A 101 -0.69 -7.44 1.67
C SER A 101 -1.02 -6.59 2.91
N ALA A 102 -0.66 -7.07 4.10
CA ALA A 102 -0.90 -6.37 5.36
C ALA A 102 -0.23 -4.99 5.39
N LEU A 103 1.05 -4.90 4.99
CA LEU A 103 1.80 -3.63 4.99
C LEU A 103 1.31 -2.67 3.89
N GLY A 104 0.96 -3.21 2.71
CA GLY A 104 0.32 -2.45 1.64
C GLY A 104 -0.98 -1.80 2.13
N SER A 105 -1.80 -2.55 2.85
CA SER A 105 -3.08 -2.07 3.35
C SER A 105 -3.02 -1.15 4.56
N ALA A 106 -2.12 -1.44 5.50
CA ALA A 106 -1.84 -0.55 6.62
C ALA A 106 -1.44 0.86 6.16
N SER A 107 -0.70 0.97 5.05
CA SER A 107 -0.18 2.23 4.53
C SER A 107 -1.26 3.18 3.99
N TYR A 108 -2.37 2.65 3.46
CA TYR A 108 -3.45 3.50 2.92
C TYR A 108 -4.63 3.69 3.87
N ALA A 109 -4.79 2.83 4.89
CA ALA A 109 -5.93 2.92 5.81
C ALA A 109 -6.12 4.31 6.46
N PRO A 110 -5.06 5.01 6.91
CA PRO A 110 -5.22 6.34 7.50
C PRO A 110 -5.44 7.47 6.47
N ILE A 111 -5.23 7.22 5.18
CA ILE A 111 -5.35 8.23 4.13
C ILE A 111 -6.79 8.73 4.02
N LEU A 112 -7.78 7.83 4.08
CA LEU A 112 -9.18 8.22 3.95
C LEU A 112 -9.62 9.16 5.09
N ILE A 113 -9.16 8.87 6.31
CA ILE A 113 -9.44 9.70 7.49
C ILE A 113 -8.76 11.07 7.32
N PHE A 114 -7.49 11.08 6.90
CA PHE A 114 -6.74 12.32 6.63
C PHE A 114 -7.42 13.21 5.57
N LEU A 115 -7.94 12.63 4.48
CA LEU A 115 -8.68 13.38 3.47
C LEU A 115 -9.94 14.01 4.06
N ASN A 116 -10.69 13.27 4.87
CA ASN A 116 -11.89 13.78 5.53
C ASN A 116 -11.58 14.92 6.51
N GLU A 117 -10.45 14.86 7.24
CA GLU A 117 -9.98 15.93 8.13
C GLU A 117 -9.56 17.20 7.36
N ARG A 118 -9.10 17.07 6.10
CA ARG A 118 -8.56 18.18 5.30
C ARG A 118 -9.62 18.99 4.57
N PHE A 119 -10.77 18.40 4.25
CA PHE A 119 -11.81 19.06 3.47
C PHE A 119 -12.91 19.68 4.35
N PRO A 120 -13.34 20.93 4.08
CA PRO A 120 -14.48 21.56 4.75
C PRO A 120 -15.74 20.71 4.64
N THR A 121 -16.61 20.77 5.65
CA THR A 121 -17.83 19.94 5.72
C THR A 121 -18.67 20.02 4.45
N ALA A 122 -18.80 21.20 3.83
CA ALA A 122 -19.58 21.43 2.62
C ALA A 122 -19.09 20.62 1.40
N ILE A 123 -17.79 20.34 1.30
CA ILE A 123 -17.18 19.65 0.14
C ILE A 123 -16.46 18.35 0.54
N ARG A 124 -16.61 17.89 1.78
CA ARG A 124 -15.84 16.78 2.34
C ARG A 124 -16.03 15.48 1.57
N ALA A 125 -17.28 15.13 1.29
CA ALA A 125 -17.61 13.92 0.54
C ALA A 125 -17.03 13.95 -0.87
N SER A 126 -17.29 15.02 -1.62
CA SER A 126 -16.83 15.18 -3.01
C SER A 126 -15.32 15.33 -3.12
N GLY A 127 -14.67 16.12 -2.25
CA GLY A 127 -13.22 16.33 -2.25
C GLY A 127 -12.44 15.07 -1.88
N THR A 128 -12.93 14.33 -0.89
CA THR A 128 -12.35 13.03 -0.49
C THR A 128 -12.50 12.02 -1.62
N GLY A 129 -13.71 11.88 -2.16
CA GLY A 129 -13.99 10.97 -3.27
C GLY A 129 -13.14 11.29 -4.50
N LEU A 130 -13.02 12.55 -4.89
CA LEU A 130 -12.22 12.97 -6.02
C LEU A 130 -10.73 12.67 -5.82
N SER A 131 -10.16 13.05 -4.66
CA SER A 131 -8.75 12.82 -4.35
C SER A 131 -8.40 11.33 -4.26
N TRP A 132 -9.32 10.54 -3.72
CA TRP A 132 -9.20 9.08 -3.61
C TRP A 132 -9.21 8.43 -4.98
N ASN A 133 -10.23 8.71 -5.79
CA ASN A 133 -10.39 8.10 -7.11
C ASN A 133 -9.26 8.50 -8.06
N ILE A 134 -8.84 9.77 -8.09
CA ILE A 134 -7.69 10.18 -8.92
C ILE A 134 -6.41 9.44 -8.49
N GLY A 135 -6.16 9.36 -7.18
CA GLY A 135 -4.98 8.67 -6.67
C GLY A 135 -4.97 7.19 -7.00
N PHE A 136 -6.09 6.50 -6.81
CA PHE A 136 -6.23 5.08 -7.11
C PHE A 136 -6.28 4.79 -8.62
N ALA A 137 -6.84 5.69 -9.44
CA ALA A 137 -6.80 5.55 -10.90
C ALA A 137 -5.35 5.58 -11.40
N ILE A 138 -4.54 6.53 -10.91
CA ILE A 138 -3.11 6.59 -11.23
C ILE A 138 -2.37 5.38 -10.66
N GLY A 139 -2.68 5.00 -9.42
CA GLY A 139 -2.07 3.85 -8.78
C GLY A 139 -2.36 2.52 -9.48
N GLY A 140 -3.57 2.36 -10.01
CA GLY A 140 -4.01 1.18 -10.75
C GLY A 140 -3.35 1.02 -12.12
N MET A 141 -2.72 2.06 -12.65
CA MET A 141 -1.91 1.95 -13.87
C MET A 141 -0.51 1.36 -13.61
N MET A 142 -0.04 1.35 -12.35
CA MET A 142 1.31 0.85 -12.01
C MET A 142 1.52 -0.64 -12.32
N PRO A 143 0.57 -1.56 -12.02
CA PRO A 143 0.66 -2.95 -12.44
C PRO A 143 0.93 -3.13 -13.94
N THR A 144 0.25 -2.35 -14.78
CA THR A 144 0.44 -2.40 -16.24
C THR A 144 1.84 -1.94 -16.60
N LEU A 145 2.33 -0.86 -16.00
CA LEU A 145 3.68 -0.37 -16.22
C LEU A 145 4.74 -1.40 -15.80
N VAL A 146 4.57 -2.03 -14.64
CA VAL A 146 5.46 -3.10 -14.17
C VAL A 146 5.45 -4.29 -15.13
N SER A 147 4.28 -4.73 -15.60
CA SER A 147 4.17 -5.83 -16.56
C SER A 147 4.82 -5.53 -17.91
N VAL A 148 4.83 -4.27 -18.36
CA VAL A 148 5.50 -3.86 -19.61
C VAL A 148 7.01 -3.76 -19.43
N VAL A 149 7.47 -3.30 -18.26
CA VAL A 149 8.89 -3.16 -17.94
C VAL A 149 9.54 -4.51 -17.65
N ALA A 150 8.85 -5.42 -16.98
CA ALA A 150 9.30 -6.76 -16.70
C ALA A 150 9.17 -7.64 -17.96
N ARG A 151 10.28 -7.80 -18.69
CA ARG A 151 10.32 -8.58 -19.93
C ARG A 151 10.23 -10.08 -19.67
N THR A 152 10.65 -10.52 -18.49
CA THR A 152 10.60 -11.93 -18.08
C THR A 152 10.07 -12.06 -16.63
N PRO A 153 9.54 -13.25 -16.26
CA PRO A 153 9.18 -13.57 -14.87
C PRO A 153 10.32 -13.36 -13.86
N ALA A 154 11.57 -13.55 -14.29
CA ALA A 154 12.75 -13.39 -13.44
C ALA A 154 13.06 -11.92 -13.12
N ASP A 155 12.65 -10.98 -13.98
CA ASP A 155 12.83 -9.54 -13.75
C ASP A 155 11.78 -8.97 -12.78
N LEU A 156 10.64 -9.64 -12.67
CA LEU A 156 9.46 -9.19 -11.93
C LEU A 156 9.75 -8.81 -10.47
N PRO A 157 10.51 -9.58 -9.67
CA PRO A 157 10.83 -9.23 -8.29
C PRO A 157 11.65 -7.94 -8.18
N VAL A 158 12.62 -7.76 -9.08
CA VAL A 158 13.50 -6.57 -9.09
C VAL A 158 12.73 -5.34 -9.55
N VAL A 159 11.94 -5.46 -10.62
CA VAL A 159 11.09 -4.36 -11.13
C VAL A 159 10.07 -3.95 -10.07
N LEU A 160 9.41 -4.90 -9.41
CA LEU A 160 8.47 -4.61 -8.32
C LEU A 160 9.17 -3.94 -7.14
N ALA A 161 10.34 -4.42 -6.73
CA ALA A 161 11.11 -3.82 -5.65
C ALA A 161 11.50 -2.36 -5.96
N VAL A 162 11.98 -2.08 -7.17
CA VAL A 162 12.36 -0.72 -7.59
C VAL A 162 11.14 0.20 -7.71
N CYS A 163 10.06 -0.25 -8.34
CA CYS A 163 8.83 0.53 -8.46
C CYS A 163 8.22 0.82 -7.09
N LEU A 164 8.15 -0.18 -6.20
CA LEU A 164 7.64 0.02 -4.85
C LEU A 164 8.54 0.92 -4.02
N ALA A 165 9.86 0.85 -4.16
CA ALA A 165 10.78 1.80 -3.53
C ALA A 165 10.51 3.24 -4.01
N ALA A 166 10.39 3.45 -5.33
CA ALA A 166 10.10 4.76 -5.90
C ALA A 166 8.75 5.33 -5.41
N VAL A 167 7.70 4.50 -5.41
CA VAL A 167 6.38 4.90 -4.89
C VAL A 167 6.45 5.14 -3.37
N SER A 168 7.30 4.41 -2.64
CA SER A 168 7.50 4.62 -1.19
C SER A 168 8.18 5.95 -0.89
N VAL A 169 9.16 6.34 -1.69
CA VAL A 169 9.76 7.68 -1.63
C VAL A 169 8.72 8.74 -1.93
N LEU A 170 7.90 8.58 -2.98
CA LEU A 170 6.83 9.53 -3.31
C LEU A 170 5.81 9.68 -2.18
N TYR A 171 5.43 8.57 -1.55
CA TYR A 171 4.56 8.56 -0.39
C TYR A 171 5.20 9.28 0.82
N LEU A 172 6.48 9.01 1.10
CA LEU A 172 7.23 9.67 2.18
C LEU A 172 7.35 11.18 1.96
N ILE A 173 7.65 11.61 0.73
CA ILE A 173 7.66 13.03 0.35
C ILE A 173 6.29 13.64 0.68
N GLY A 174 5.20 12.97 0.27
CA GLY A 174 3.84 13.36 0.65
C GLY A 174 3.67 13.50 2.16
N ALA A 175 4.12 12.51 2.93
CA ALA A 175 4.02 12.49 4.39
C ALA A 175 4.82 13.62 5.07
N PHE A 176 6.02 13.94 4.58
CA PHE A 176 6.86 15.00 5.16
C PHE A 176 6.30 16.40 4.92
N VAL A 177 5.75 16.63 3.73
CA VAL A 177 5.15 17.94 3.37
C VAL A 177 3.87 18.17 4.19
N ILE A 178 3.20 17.12 4.68
CA ILE A 178 1.93 17.21 5.42
C ILE A 178 2.09 17.90 6.78
N PRO A 179 1.31 19.00 7.04
CA PRO A 179 1.18 19.52 8.39
C PRO A 179 0.37 18.54 9.25
N GLU A 180 0.65 18.46 10.54
CA GLU A 180 -0.07 17.58 11.45
C GLU A 180 -1.56 17.98 11.47
N THR A 181 -2.46 17.10 11.03
CA THR A 181 -3.92 17.38 10.98
C THR A 181 -4.66 17.01 12.27
N ARG A 182 -3.95 16.41 13.23
CA ARG A 182 -4.54 15.98 14.50
C ARG A 182 -5.03 17.21 15.28
N GLY A 183 -6.34 17.36 15.42
CA GLY A 183 -6.97 18.41 16.22
C GLY A 183 -7.56 19.59 15.43
N SER A 184 -7.44 19.63 14.09
CA SER A 184 -7.95 20.76 13.28
C SER A 184 -9.48 20.86 13.18
N LEU A 185 -10.24 19.98 13.86
CA LEU A 185 -11.71 20.05 13.90
C LEU A 185 -12.24 21.08 14.92
N ALA A 186 -11.36 21.82 15.61
CA ALA A 186 -11.76 22.75 16.68
C ALA A 186 -11.89 24.23 16.27
N ASP A 187 -11.33 24.67 15.14
CA ASP A 187 -11.32 26.10 14.79
C ASP A 187 -12.14 26.37 13.52
N GLY A 188 -13.46 26.34 13.69
CA GLY A 188 -14.43 26.86 12.73
C GLY A 188 -15.30 27.89 13.42
N ASN A 189 -14.71 29.04 13.72
CA ASN A 189 -15.42 30.29 14.05
C ASN A 189 -15.22 31.27 12.89
#